data_AF-Q07RP1-F1
#
_entry.id   AF-Q07RP1-F1
#
_cell.length_a   1.000
_cell.length_b   1.000
_cell.length_c   1.000
_cell.angle_alpha   90.00
_cell.angle_beta   90.00
_cell.angle_gamma   90.00
#
_symmetry.space_group_name_H-M   'P 1'
#
loop_
_entity.id
_entity.type
_entity.pdbx_description
1 polymer ?
#
loop_
_entity_poly.entity_id
_entity_poly.type
_entity_poly.pdbx_seq_one_letter_code
_entity_poly.pdbx_strand_id
1 'polypeptide(L)' 'MMTADQIGLKVVGFIFATVTVAVMITTGMVVKGYATGTYSLEAPIAQTGSIR' A
#
# COMPACT_ATOMS: atom_id res chain seq x y z
N MET A 1 -0.75 -28.11 -28.77
CA MET A 1 -1.96 -27.65 -28.06
C MET A 1 -1.51 -26.95 -26.80
N MET A 2 -1.44 -25.61 -26.79
CA MET A 2 -1.27 -24.88 -25.52
C MET A 2 -2.57 -25.09 -24.74
N THR A 3 -2.49 -25.78 -23.61
CA THR A 3 -3.65 -25.93 -22.73
C THR A 3 -4.02 -24.55 -22.21
N ALA A 4 -5.31 -24.20 -22.19
CA ALA A 4 -5.80 -22.93 -21.65
C ALA A 4 -5.25 -22.65 -20.24
N ASP A 5 -4.93 -23.72 -19.51
CA ASP A 5 -4.28 -23.75 -18.20
C ASP A 5 -2.91 -23.04 -18.16
N GLN A 6 -2.06 -23.21 -19.18
CA GLN A 6 -0.75 -22.56 -19.24
C GLN A 6 -0.84 -21.06 -19.55
N ILE A 7 -1.85 -20.65 -20.35
CA ILE A 7 -2.08 -19.24 -20.68
C ILE A 7 -2.70 -18.54 -19.46
N GLY A 8 -3.70 -19.16 -18.82
CA GLY A 8 -4.33 -18.65 -17.60
C GLY A 8 -3.34 -18.49 -16.46
N LEU A 9 -2.48 -19.48 -16.22
CA LEU A 9 -1.48 -19.41 -15.16
C LEU A 9 -0.46 -18.27 -15.38
N LYS A 10 -0.06 -18.03 -16.64
CA LYS A 10 0.81 -16.89 -16.99
C LYS A 10 0.14 -15.54 -16.75
N VAL A 11 -1.14 -15.40 -17.09
CA VAL A 11 -1.89 -14.15 -16.87
C VAL A 11 -2.06 -13.88 -15.37
N VAL A 12 -2.44 -14.88 -14.59
CA VAL A 12 -2.56 -14.74 -13.13
C VAL A 12 -1.22 -14.40 -12.48
N GLY A 13 -0.15 -15.07 -12.89
CA GLY A 13 1.21 -14.75 -12.40
C GLY A 13 1.63 -13.32 -12.72
N PHE A 14 1.29 -12.83 -13.92
CA PHE A 14 1.55 -11.44 -14.30
C PHE A 14 0.77 -10.45 -13.44
N ILE A 15 -0.54 -10.68 -13.23
CA ILE A 15 -1.38 -9.84 -12.36
C ILE A 15 -0.85 -9.85 -10.92
N PHE A 16 -0.49 -11.02 -10.39
CA PHE A 16 0.07 -11.12 -9.06
C PHE A 16 1.37 -10.30 -8.93
N ALA A 17 2.25 -10.37 -9.93
CA ALA A 17 3.48 -9.60 -9.94
C ALA A 17 3.21 -8.08 -9.98
N THR A 18 2.29 -7.62 -10.84
CA THR A 18 1.96 -6.18 -10.91
C THR A 18 1.32 -5.68 -9.62
N VAL A 19 0.42 -6.45 -9.02
CA VAL A 19 -0.17 -6.14 -7.71
C VAL A 19 0.90 -6.07 -6.63
N THR A 20 1.83 -7.04 -6.60
CA THR A 20 2.94 -7.05 -5.64
C THR A 20 3.80 -5.79 -5.77
N VAL A 21 4.14 -5.39 -7.01
CA VAL A 21 4.90 -4.17 -7.27
C VAL A 21 4.12 -2.93 -6.82
N ALA A 22 2.83 -2.83 -7.13
CA ALA A 22 1.98 -1.72 -6.70
C ALA A 22 1.91 -1.61 -5.16
N VAL A 23 1.77 -2.75 -4.47
CA VAL A 23 1.78 -2.81 -3.00
C VAL A 23 3.12 -2.38 -2.44
N MET A 24 4.24 -2.83 -3.01
CA MET A 24 5.59 -2.43 -2.56
C MET A 24 5.80 -0.93 -2.72
N ILE A 25 5.40 -0.34 -3.85
CA ILE A 25 5.48 1.11 -4.07
C ILE A 25 4.63 1.86 -3.05
N THR A 26 3.37 1.45 -2.88
CA THR A 26 2.43 2.09 -1.94
C THR A 26 2.95 2.03 -0.51
N THR A 27 3.44 0.87 -0.09
CA THR A 27 4.05 0.67 1.24
C THR A 27 5.27 1.57 1.41
N GLY A 28 6.14 1.65 0.40
CA GLY A 28 7.27 2.56 0.40
C GLY A 28 6.86 4.02 0.53
N MET A 29 5.79 4.46 -0.14
CA MET A 29 5.25 5.82 -0.02
C MET A 29 4.72 6.12 1.37
N VAL A 30 4.02 5.17 2.00
CA VAL A 30 3.51 5.29 3.37
C VAL A 30 4.67 5.42 4.36
N VAL A 31 5.63 4.50 4.32
CA VAL A 31 6.79 4.50 5.22
C VAL A 31 7.66 5.75 5.01
N LYS A 32 7.92 6.11 3.75
CA LYS A 32 8.60 7.36 3.39
C LYS A 32 7.85 8.57 3.95
N GLY A 33 6.52 8.56 3.87
CA GLY A 33 5.69 9.64 4.37
C GLY A 33 5.77 9.80 5.89
N TYR A 34 5.89 8.70 6.64
CA TYR A 34 6.18 8.74 8.08
C TYR A 34 7.59 9.27 8.35
N ALA A 35 8.61 8.80 7.62
CA ALA A 35 9.99 9.25 7.79
C ALA A 35 10.19 10.74 7.44
N THR A 36 9.42 11.26 6.48
CA THR A 36 9.45 12.67 6.07
C THR A 36 8.58 13.57 6.97
N GLY A 37 7.82 13.00 7.92
CA GLY A 37 6.91 13.75 8.79
C GLY A 37 5.63 14.24 8.13
N THR A 38 5.36 13.86 6.88
CA THR A 38 4.09 14.14 6.16
C THR A 38 2.89 13.38 6.73
N TYR A 39 3.10 12.24 7.38
CA TYR A 39 2.10 11.57 8.20
C TYR A 39 2.55 11.63 9.65
N SER A 40 1.81 12.33 10.50
CA SER A 40 2.08 12.39 11.94
C SER A 40 1.34 11.27 12.67
N LEU A 41 2.02 10.61 13.61
CA LEU A 41 1.45 9.60 14.51
C LEU A 41 0.67 10.23 15.68
N GLU A 42 0.79 11.56 15.86
CA GLU A 42 -0.09 12.30 16.75
C GLU A 42 -1.52 12.15 16.20
N ALA A 43 -2.35 11.35 16.88
CA ALA A 43 -3.79 11.47 16.72
C ALA A 43 -4.13 12.96 16.88
N PRO A 44 -5.09 13.53 16.13
CA PRO A 44 -5.63 14.82 16.49
C PRO A 44 -6.15 14.63 17.91
N ILE A 45 -5.38 15.07 18.89
CA ILE A 45 -5.86 15.31 20.24
C ILE A 45 -7.06 16.18 19.99
N ALA A 46 -8.26 15.61 20.15
CA ALA A 46 -9.47 16.39 20.17
C ALA A 46 -9.15 17.53 21.13
N GLN A 47 -9.06 18.75 20.59
CA GLN A 47 -8.97 19.97 21.37
C GLN A 47 -10.29 20.12 22.12
N THR A 48 -10.61 19.19 23.01
CA THR A 48 -11.58 19.39 24.07
C THR A 48 -10.79 20.06 25.17
N GLY A 49 -10.67 21.37 24.98
CA GLY A 49 -9.90 22.26 25.82
C GLY A 49 -10.19 22.05 27.30
N SER A 50 -9.10 21.89 28.04
CA SER A 50 -9.02 22.32 29.42
C SER A 50 -9.26 23.84 29.43
N ILE A 51 -10.51 24.26 29.58
CA ILE A 51 -10.87 25.66 29.84
C ILE A 51 -11.34 25.73 31.29
N ARG A 52 -10.45 26.26 32.11
CA ARG A 52 -10.79 27.01 33.32
C ARG A 52 -11.64 28.21 32.95
#